data_AF-A0ABD5DEW2-F1
#
_entry.id   AF-A0ABD5DEW2-F1
#
_cell.length_a   1.000
_cell.length_b   1.000
_cell.length_c   1.000
_cell.angle_alpha   90.00
_cell.angle_beta   90.00
_cell.angle_gamma   90.00
#
_symmetry.space_group_name_H-M   'P 1'
#
loop_
_entity.id
_entity.type
_entity.pdbx_description
1 polymer ?
#
loop_
_entity_poly.entity_id
_entity_poly.type
_entity_poly.pdbx_seq_one_letter_code
_entity_poly.pdbx_strand_id
1 'polypeptide(L)' 'TAKSMNTFNIGSVSGEQVQIGESNHMLVNISITELVEKVAKSGDPQAKSMLKQLLENSTVASIVGAGASALLGLL' A
#
# COMPACT_ATOMS: atom_id res chain seq x y z
N THR A 1 -9.32 2.67 -34.06
CA THR A 1 -8.36 1.58 -34.36
C THR A 1 -8.78 0.36 -33.57
N ALA A 2 -9.02 -0.79 -34.19
CA ALA A 2 -9.43 -2.00 -33.48
C ALA A 2 -8.26 -2.53 -32.63
N LYS A 3 -8.45 -2.70 -31.32
CA LYS A 3 -7.45 -3.25 -30.39
C LYS A 3 -7.32 -4.75 -30.68
N SER A 4 -6.12 -5.21 -31.06
CA SER A 4 -5.85 -6.65 -31.22
C SER A 4 -6.00 -7.34 -29.87
N MET A 5 -6.93 -8.29 -29.73
CA MET A 5 -7.16 -9.05 -28.51
C MET A 5 -6.39 -10.36 -28.56
N ASN A 6 -5.37 -10.48 -27.71
CA ASN A 6 -4.70 -11.75 -27.48
C ASN A 6 -5.50 -12.58 -26.47
N THR A 7 -5.76 -13.85 -26.79
CA THR A 7 -6.40 -14.80 -25.88
C THR A 7 -5.33 -15.53 -25.08
N PHE A 8 -5.46 -15.53 -23.76
CA PHE A 8 -4.55 -16.24 -22.84
C PHE A 8 -5.29 -17.42 -22.21
N ASN A 9 -4.75 -18.63 -22.35
CA ASN A 9 -5.26 -19.82 -21.69
C ASN A 9 -4.52 -20.01 -20.35
N ILE A 10 -5.22 -19.77 -19.23
CA ILE A 10 -4.65 -19.90 -17.88
C ILE A 10 -5.13 -21.21 -17.26
N GLY A 11 -4.21 -22.13 -16.96
CA GLY A 11 -4.53 -23.48 -16.50
C GLY A 11 -5.04 -23.56 -15.06
N SER A 12 -4.44 -22.83 -14.12
CA SER A 12 -4.93 -22.70 -12.74
C SER A 12 -4.32 -21.48 -12.07
N VAL A 13 -5.13 -20.72 -11.33
CA VAL A 13 -4.67 -19.64 -10.46
C VAL A 13 -5.38 -19.76 -9.12
N SER A 14 -4.59 -19.74 -8.04
CA SER A 14 -5.08 -19.85 -6.66
C SER A 14 -4.36 -18.85 -5.78
N GLY A 15 -5.09 -18.16 -4.92
CA GLY A 15 -4.57 -17.17 -3.98
C GLY A 15 -5.71 -16.38 -3.34
N GLU A 16 -5.45 -15.75 -2.20
CA GLU A 16 -6.47 -15.00 -1.45
C GLU A 16 -6.92 -13.70 -2.16
N GLN A 17 -6.06 -13.13 -3.01
CA GLN A 17 -6.37 -11.94 -3.81
C GLN A 17 -5.84 -12.15 -5.24
N VAL A 18 -6.68 -12.69 -6.12
CA VAL A 18 -6.36 -12.93 -7.53
C VAL A 18 -7.16 -11.95 -8.39
N GLN A 19 -6.47 -11.19 -9.26
CA GLN A 19 -7.10 -10.28 -10.22
C GLN A 19 -6.45 -10.44 -11.60
N ILE A 20 -7.24 -10.69 -12.64
CA ILE A 20 -6.76 -10.95 -14.01
C ILE A 20 -7.59 -10.13 -14.98
N GLY A 21 -6.92 -9.40 -15.87
CA GLY A 21 -7.55 -8.47 -16.83
C GLY A 21 -6.99 -7.06 -16.71
N GLU A 22 -7.72 -6.08 -17.26
CA GLU A 22 -7.38 -4.66 -17.23
C GLU A 22 -8.22 -3.95 -16.14
N SER A 23 -7.69 -2.90 -15.51
CA SER A 23 -8.38 -2.10 -14.46
C SER A 23 -8.78 -2.88 -13.20
N ASN A 24 -7.88 -3.73 -12.73
CA ASN A 24 -8.01 -4.45 -11.47
C ASN A 24 -7.92 -3.50 -10.24
N HIS A 25 -8.80 -3.69 -9.27
CA HIS A 25 -8.84 -2.91 -8.02
C HIS A 25 -8.75 -3.81 -6.80
N MET A 26 -7.69 -3.65 -6.00
CA MET A 26 -7.49 -4.39 -4.76
C MET A 26 -7.88 -3.52 -3.56
N LEU A 27 -8.87 -3.99 -2.81
CA LEU A 27 -9.39 -3.28 -1.65
C LEU A 27 -8.86 -3.95 -0.39
N VAL A 28 -7.84 -3.33 0.22
CA VAL A 28 -7.20 -3.82 1.45
C VAL A 28 -7.59 -2.88 2.58
N ASN A 29 -8.16 -3.41 3.65
CA ASN A 29 -8.53 -2.64 4.82
C ASN A 29 -7.46 -2.80 5.91
N ILE A 30 -6.52 -1.86 5.99
CA ILE A 30 -5.46 -1.81 6.99
C ILE A 30 -5.53 -0.49 7.76
N SER A 31 -5.28 -0.53 9.07
CA SER A 31 -5.15 0.71 9.85
C SER A 31 -3.79 1.35 9.59
N ILE A 32 -3.74 2.69 9.57
CA ILE A 32 -2.47 3.42 9.38
C ILE A 32 -1.45 3.06 10.47
N THR A 33 -1.91 2.81 11.69
CA THR A 33 -1.06 2.37 12.81
C THR A 33 -0.43 1.02 12.54
N GLU A 34 -1.21 0.04 12.06
CA GLU A 34 -0.68 -1.28 11.74
C GLU A 34 0.35 -1.23 10.61
N LEU A 35 0.11 -0.42 9.58
CA LEU A 35 1.09 -0.20 8.50
C LEU A 35 2.42 0.34 9.04
N VAL A 36 2.35 1.39 9.88
CA VAL A 36 3.53 2.01 10.50
C VAL A 36 4.29 1.03 11.39
N GLU A 37 3.60 0.28 12.23
CA GLU A 37 4.24 -0.74 13.08
C GLU A 37 4.96 -1.83 12.28
N LYS A 38 4.35 -2.31 11.20
CA LYS A 38 4.95 -3.35 10.35
C LYS A 38 6.18 -2.83 9.61
N VAL A 39 6.14 -1.58 9.13
CA VAL A 39 7.30 -0.94 8.49
C VAL A 39 8.41 -0.63 9.51
N ALA A 40 8.07 -0.18 10.72
CA ALA A 40 9.03 0.02 11.80
C ALA A 40 9.78 -1.28 12.16
N LYS A 41 9.10 -2.43 12.09
CA LYS A 41 9.64 -3.76 12.40
C LYS A 41 10.35 -4.45 11.22
N SER A 42 10.27 -3.93 9.99
CA SER A 42 10.79 -4.62 8.80
C SER A 42 12.31 -4.67 8.70
N GLY A 43 13.03 -3.87 9.50
CA GLY A 43 14.48 -3.72 9.42
C GLY A 43 14.96 -2.99 8.17
N ASP A 44 14.06 -2.52 7.30
CA ASP A 44 14.38 -1.81 6.06
C ASP A 44 14.46 -0.28 6.31
N PRO A 45 15.66 0.33 6.29
CA PRO A 45 15.81 1.75 6.59
C PRO A 45 15.16 2.65 5.54
N GLN A 46 15.12 2.21 4.28
CA GLN A 46 14.55 2.98 3.18
C GLN A 46 13.03 3.04 3.32
N ALA A 47 12.39 1.91 3.61
CA ALA A 47 10.94 1.85 3.82
C ALA A 47 10.50 2.77 4.97
N LYS A 48 11.24 2.78 6.08
CA LYS A 48 10.99 3.69 7.21
C LYS A 48 11.11 5.16 6.81
N SER A 49 12.17 5.51 6.08
CA SER A 49 12.39 6.87 5.59
C SER A 49 11.26 7.35 4.68
N MET A 50 10.85 6.52 3.72
CA MET A 50 9.75 6.85 2.81
C MET A 50 8.42 7.02 3.56
N LEU A 51 8.12 6.15 4.52
CA LEU A 51 6.90 6.25 5.32
C LEU A 51 6.92 7.48 6.23
N LYS A 52 8.09 7.83 6.79
CA LYS A 52 8.27 9.06 7.55
C LYS A 52 7.96 10.28 6.68
N GLN A 53 8.55 10.37 5.48
CA GLN A 53 8.29 11.48 4.55
C GLN A 53 6.81 11.57 4.17
N LEU A 54 6.13 10.43 4.01
CA LEU A 54 4.70 10.40 3.72
C LEU A 54 3.87 10.95 4.88
N LEU A 55 4.20 10.59 6.13
CA LEU A 55 3.51 11.08 7.32
C LEU A 55 3.78 12.57 7.60
N GLU A 56 4.95 13.08 7.20
CA GLU A 56 5.31 14.50 7.27
C GLU A 56 4.67 15.35 6.17
N ASN A 57 4.09 14.72 5.14
CA ASN A 57 3.36 15.44 4.09
C ASN A 57 2.11 16.14 4.68
N SER A 58 1.95 17.44 4.41
CA SER A 58 0.88 18.26 5.02
C SER A 58 -0.54 17.75 4.72
N THR A 59 -0.77 17.18 3.53
CA THR A 59 -2.07 16.58 3.17
C THR A 59 -2.34 15.33 4.00
N VAL A 60 -1.34 14.44 4.12
CA VAL A 60 -1.46 13.22 4.93
C VAL A 60 -1.60 13.56 6.41
N ALA A 61 -0.78 14.49 6.91
CA ALA A 61 -0.84 14.98 8.28
C ALA A 61 -2.19 15.62 8.61
N SER A 62 -2.86 16.26 7.63
CA SER A 62 -4.22 16.80 7.83
C SER A 62 -5.30 15.72 7.95
N ILE A 63 -5.11 14.56 7.31
CA ILE A 63 -6.04 13.42 7.39
C ILE A 63 -5.82 12.64 8.69
N VAL A 64 -4.55 12.38 9.03
CA VAL A 64 -4.18 11.62 10.22
C VAL A 64 -4.28 12.48 11.50
N GLY A 65 -4.17 13.79 11.37
CA GLY A 65 -4.29 14.77 12.44
C GLY A 65 -3.19 14.63 13.50
N ALA A 66 -3.56 14.81 14.77
CA ALA A 66 -2.65 14.70 15.91
C ALA A 66 -2.01 13.30 16.04
N GLY A 67 -2.55 12.27 15.37
CA GLY A 67 -1.97 10.94 15.34
C GLY A 67 -0.65 10.86 14.56
N ALA A 68 -0.39 11.80 13.63
CA ALA A 68 0.82 11.78 12.81
C ALA A 68 2.10 11.82 13.65
N SER A 69 2.13 12.65 14.71
CA SER A 69 3.26 12.76 15.62
C SER A 69 3.54 11.46 16.39
N ALA A 70 2.47 10.75 16.80
CA ALA A 70 2.61 9.46 17.47
C ALA A 70 3.15 8.38 16.53
N LEU A 71 2.65 8.34 15.29
CA LEU A 71 3.14 7.42 14.26
C LEU A 71 4.59 7.68 13.87
N LEU A 72 4.98 8.95 13.76
CA LEU A 72 6.36 9.36 13.50
C LEU A 72 7.31 8.92 14.62
N GLY A 73 6.84 8.87 15.88
CA GLY A 73 7.63 8.35 17.01
C GLY A 73 7.88 6.84 16.99
N LEU A 74 7.18 6.08 16.13
CA LEU A 74 7.37 4.64 15.97
C LEU A 74 8.40 4.28 14.89
N LEU A 75 8.78 5.22 14.01
CA LEU A 75 9.65 5.01 12.86
C LEU A 75 11.11 5.36 13.16
#